data_AF-A0A7I7RH74-F1
#
_entry.id   AF-A0A7I7RH74-F1
#
_cell.length_a   1.000
_cell.length_b   1.000
_cell.length_c   1.000
_cell.angle_alpha   90.00
_cell.angle_beta   90.00
_cell.angle_gamma   90.00
#
_symmetry.space_group_name_H-M   'P 1'
#
loop_
_entity.id
_entity.type
_entity.pdbx_description
1 polymer ?
#
loop_
_entity_poly.entity_id
_entity_poly.type
_entity_poly.pdbx_seq_one_letter_code
_entity_poly.pdbx_strand_id
1 'polypeptide(L)'
;MAIDRLAEVSGGSTGRKAVLTVRYAKPDTVARTDLFVKFSRDFDDAVRDVGRNQMESETYFAALTRAPGFPIAVPATQFADFHRESGTGLMISERIAFGEGNIEPQYHKCLDYEMPDQVAHYRALLTAVARLAGTERSGRLPADLLARFPVDLQAATVGQRPTFTAEQLDRRLGRLTDFVARHPGLFAEHLRSARFLASLTVEAPALIRQEADVWRQLADDADYLALCHWNANVDNAWFWRDDGGELRCGLMDWGCVSRMNVAMAIWGSLSAAETSLWDTYFDELLEMFCREVSASGGPVLSRETVERHLVLYAMLMGVTWLLDVPALIRKRVPAAGPHTTRTDPRIKDDEAVRAPLQMLTNVLNLWETRSIAANLVDL
;
A
#
# COMPACT_ATOMS: atom_id res chain seq x y z
N MET A 1 31.42 17.82 -12.43
CA MET A 1 30.47 17.37 -11.38
C MET A 1 31.26 16.53 -10.39
N ALA A 2 31.03 16.68 -9.10
CA ALA A 2 31.65 15.87 -8.06
C ALA A 2 30.55 15.27 -7.15
N ILE A 3 30.81 14.09 -6.60
CA ILE A 3 29.98 13.48 -5.56
C ILE A 3 30.65 13.78 -4.22
N ASP A 4 29.99 14.58 -3.39
CA ASP A 4 30.50 14.97 -2.08
C ASP A 4 30.12 13.97 -0.99
N ARG A 5 29.00 13.28 -1.18
CA ARG A 5 28.52 12.24 -0.29
C ARG A 5 27.86 11.13 -1.09
N LEU A 6 28.17 9.89 -0.71
CA LEU A 6 27.45 8.68 -1.08
C LEU A 6 27.29 7.85 0.19
N ALA A 7 26.05 7.56 0.57
CA ALA A 7 25.76 6.70 1.71
C ALA A 7 24.64 5.74 1.36
N GLU A 8 24.83 4.46 1.65
CA GLU A 8 23.77 3.46 1.55
C GLU A 8 22.69 3.74 2.61
N VAL A 9 21.44 3.53 2.23
CA VAL A 9 20.31 3.60 3.16
C VAL A 9 19.62 2.24 3.23
N SER A 10 19.42 1.77 4.46
CA SER A 10 18.70 0.54 4.74
C SER A 10 17.19 0.79 4.65
N GLY A 11 16.45 -0.11 3.98
CA GLY A 11 14.98 -0.06 3.93
C GLY A 11 14.38 -0.48 2.59
N GLY A 12 13.06 -0.74 2.62
CA GLY A 12 12.26 -1.19 1.48
C GLY A 12 12.50 -2.66 1.09
N SER A 13 11.58 -3.20 0.29
CA SER A 13 11.50 -4.63 -0.02
C SER A 13 12.36 -5.08 -1.20
N THR A 14 12.83 -4.15 -2.04
CA THR A 14 13.56 -4.45 -3.28
C THR A 14 14.79 -3.56 -3.46
N GLY A 15 15.84 -4.20 -4.00
CA GLY A 15 17.09 -3.59 -4.42
C GLY A 15 17.83 -2.74 -3.38
N ARG A 16 19.00 -2.25 -3.76
CA ARG A 16 19.77 -1.31 -2.91
C ARG A 16 19.33 0.13 -3.09
N LYS A 17 19.60 0.94 -2.08
CA LYS A 17 19.24 2.36 -2.06
C LYS A 17 20.40 3.18 -1.50
N ALA A 18 20.58 4.37 -2.02
CA ALA A 18 21.61 5.28 -1.54
C ALA A 18 21.13 6.74 -1.59
N VAL A 19 21.74 7.57 -0.76
CA VAL A 19 21.65 9.03 -0.85
C VAL A 19 22.96 9.59 -1.40
N LEU A 20 22.83 10.57 -2.30
CA LEU A 20 23.93 11.28 -2.92
C LEU A 20 23.81 12.77 -2.65
N THR A 21 24.95 13.43 -2.39
CA THR A 21 25.06 14.88 -2.50
C THR A 21 26.03 15.19 -3.64
N VAL A 22 25.57 15.93 -4.64
CA VAL A 22 26.34 16.26 -5.84
C VAL A 22 26.61 17.76 -5.94
N ARG A 23 27.81 18.09 -6.45
CA ARG A 23 28.21 19.45 -6.79
C ARG A 23 28.35 19.60 -8.29
N TYR A 24 27.56 20.50 -8.87
CA TYR A 24 27.67 20.87 -10.28
C TYR A 24 28.80 21.88 -10.50
N ALA A 25 29.45 21.82 -11.66
CA ALA A 25 30.58 22.72 -11.97
C ALA A 25 30.13 24.17 -12.20
N LYS A 26 28.89 24.35 -12.66
CA LYS A 26 28.19 25.63 -12.70
C LYS A 26 27.06 25.55 -11.69
N PRO A 27 26.85 26.58 -10.84
CA PRO A 27 25.65 26.68 -10.05
C PRO A 27 24.46 26.73 -11.01
N ASP A 28 23.67 25.67 -11.05
CA ASP A 28 22.40 25.62 -11.75
C ASP A 28 21.31 25.68 -10.68
N THR A 29 20.45 26.69 -10.76
CA THR A 29 19.38 26.91 -9.78
C THR A 29 18.25 25.88 -9.92
N VAL A 30 18.23 25.10 -10.99
CA VAL A 30 17.19 24.09 -11.26
C VAL A 30 17.66 22.69 -10.87
N ALA A 31 18.96 22.40 -10.94
CA ALA A 31 19.50 21.07 -10.67
C ALA A 31 19.51 20.75 -9.16
N ARG A 32 18.95 19.58 -8.80
CA ARG A 32 18.91 19.11 -7.40
C ARG A 32 20.28 18.59 -6.96
N THR A 33 20.75 19.02 -5.79
CA THR A 33 22.04 18.59 -5.23
C THR A 33 21.92 17.37 -4.32
N ASP A 34 20.78 17.21 -3.63
CA ASP A 34 20.51 16.06 -2.77
C ASP A 34 19.59 15.07 -3.49
N LEU A 35 20.12 13.88 -3.74
CA LEU A 35 19.50 12.88 -4.58
C LEU A 35 19.31 11.57 -3.83
N PHE A 36 18.26 10.85 -4.21
CA PHE A 36 17.99 9.49 -3.80
C PHE A 36 18.20 8.57 -5.00
N VAL A 37 18.88 7.44 -4.77
CA VAL A 37 19.20 6.45 -5.79
C VAL A 37 18.58 5.12 -5.40
N LYS A 38 17.81 4.54 -6.32
CA LYS A 38 17.23 3.20 -6.19
C LYS A 38 17.80 2.30 -7.28
N PHE A 39 18.27 1.13 -6.88
CA PHE A 39 18.66 0.04 -7.77
C PHE A 39 17.56 -1.02 -7.77
N SER A 40 17.35 -1.70 -8.88
CA SER A 40 16.40 -2.82 -8.91
C SER A 40 16.96 -4.09 -8.26
N ARG A 41 18.29 -4.27 -8.30
CA ARG A 41 18.99 -5.49 -7.89
C ARG A 41 19.54 -5.39 -6.47
N ASP A 42 19.60 -6.52 -5.79
CA ASP A 42 20.41 -6.72 -4.59
C ASP A 42 21.14 -8.06 -4.70
N PHE A 43 22.39 -8.03 -5.18
CA PHE A 43 23.15 -9.25 -5.43
C PHE A 43 23.53 -10.02 -4.15
N ASP A 44 23.46 -9.36 -3.00
CA ASP A 44 23.82 -9.95 -1.71
C ASP A 44 22.59 -10.48 -0.94
N ASP A 45 21.38 -10.20 -1.42
CA ASP A 45 20.13 -10.65 -0.80
C ASP A 45 19.16 -11.21 -1.87
N ALA A 46 19.18 -12.53 -2.02
CA ALA A 46 18.34 -13.24 -2.98
C ALA A 46 16.83 -13.04 -2.75
N VAL A 47 16.40 -12.79 -1.51
CA VAL A 47 14.97 -12.56 -1.21
C VAL A 47 14.54 -11.21 -1.76
N ARG A 48 15.37 -10.17 -1.57
CA ARG A 48 15.12 -8.83 -2.11
C ARG A 48 15.26 -8.78 -3.63
N ASP A 49 16.16 -9.57 -4.22
CA ASP A 49 16.40 -9.61 -5.66
C ASP A 49 15.25 -10.25 -6.47
N VAL A 50 14.34 -10.98 -5.82
CA VAL A 50 13.12 -11.50 -6.46
C VAL A 50 12.27 -10.36 -7.02
N GLY A 51 12.22 -9.21 -6.32
CA GLY A 51 11.41 -8.06 -6.73
C GLY A 51 12.06 -7.15 -7.78
N ARG A 52 13.18 -7.56 -8.41
CA ARG A 52 13.92 -6.71 -9.36
C ARG A 52 13.10 -6.15 -10.53
N ASN A 53 12.08 -6.88 -10.99
CA ASN A 53 11.26 -6.45 -12.12
C ASN A 53 10.24 -5.36 -11.75
N GLN A 54 10.03 -5.08 -10.45
CA GLN A 54 9.07 -4.05 -10.01
C GLN A 54 9.48 -2.63 -10.45
N MET A 55 10.78 -2.39 -10.68
CA MET A 55 11.27 -1.10 -11.13
C MET A 55 10.88 -0.79 -12.58
N GLU A 56 10.54 -1.79 -13.39
CA GLU A 56 10.21 -1.56 -14.80
C GLU A 56 9.06 -0.55 -14.95
N SER A 57 7.93 -0.80 -14.28
CA SER A 57 6.79 0.12 -14.35
C SER A 57 7.07 1.46 -13.66
N GLU A 58 7.90 1.46 -12.61
CA GLU A 58 8.36 2.69 -11.96
C GLU A 58 9.17 3.58 -12.90
N THR A 59 9.98 3.02 -13.82
CA THR A 59 10.68 3.82 -14.84
C THR A 59 9.73 4.44 -15.88
N TYR A 60 8.63 3.75 -16.22
CA TYR A 60 7.60 4.33 -17.09
C TYR A 60 6.85 5.44 -16.37
N PHE A 61 6.59 5.26 -15.08
CA PHE A 61 5.96 6.26 -14.26
C PHE A 61 6.84 7.50 -14.12
N ALA A 62 8.15 7.33 -13.89
CA ALA A 62 9.11 8.43 -13.90
C ALA A 62 9.02 9.30 -15.17
N ALA A 63 8.87 8.69 -16.36
CA ALA A 63 8.65 9.45 -17.58
C ALA A 63 7.30 10.19 -17.59
N LEU A 64 6.24 9.54 -17.11
CA LEU A 64 4.88 10.10 -17.01
C LEU A 64 4.81 11.30 -16.06
N THR A 65 5.52 11.27 -14.93
CA THR A 65 5.51 12.36 -13.94
C THR A 65 6.01 13.70 -14.47
N ARG A 66 6.76 13.69 -15.59
CA ARG A 66 7.25 14.90 -16.26
C ARG A 66 6.26 15.46 -17.27
N ALA A 67 5.13 14.79 -17.50
CA ALA A 67 4.09 15.29 -18.39
C ALA A 67 3.51 16.61 -17.84
N PRO A 68 3.25 17.61 -18.70
CA PRO A 68 2.54 18.81 -18.27
C PRO A 68 1.19 18.47 -17.63
N GLY A 69 0.92 19.05 -16.47
CA GLY A 69 -0.34 18.82 -15.75
C GLY A 69 -0.43 17.50 -14.99
N PHE A 70 0.70 16.83 -14.71
CA PHE A 70 0.71 15.70 -13.78
C PHE A 70 0.14 16.11 -12.41
N PRO A 71 -0.80 15.34 -11.81
CA PRO A 71 -1.76 15.90 -10.84
C PRO A 71 -1.31 15.86 -9.36
N ILE A 72 -0.19 15.19 -9.07
CA ILE A 72 0.26 14.96 -7.69
C ILE A 72 1.75 15.21 -7.55
N ALA A 73 2.18 15.46 -6.30
CA ALA A 73 3.60 15.55 -5.99
C ALA A 73 4.24 14.17 -5.92
N VAL A 74 5.36 14.05 -6.62
CA VAL A 74 6.23 12.87 -6.72
C VAL A 74 7.68 13.36 -6.71
N PRO A 75 8.66 12.58 -6.22
CA PRO A 75 10.05 13.02 -6.25
C PRO A 75 10.50 13.31 -7.68
N ALA A 76 10.99 14.52 -7.92
CA ALA A 76 11.47 14.96 -9.22
C ALA A 76 12.55 14.00 -9.75
N THR A 77 12.22 13.25 -10.81
CA THR A 77 13.13 12.24 -11.37
C THR A 77 14.17 12.87 -12.28
N GLN A 78 15.44 12.61 -12.00
CA GLN A 78 16.59 13.04 -12.79
C GLN A 78 16.98 12.00 -13.84
N PHE A 79 16.91 10.73 -13.48
CA PHE A 79 17.24 9.60 -14.36
C PHE A 79 16.43 8.37 -13.98
N ALA A 80 15.98 7.60 -14.96
CA ALA A 80 15.37 6.30 -14.76
C ALA A 80 15.59 5.44 -16.01
N ASP A 81 16.13 4.23 -15.84
CA ASP A 81 16.26 3.24 -16.91
C ASP A 81 16.21 1.82 -16.35
N PHE A 82 15.73 0.88 -17.17
CA PHE A 82 15.54 -0.52 -16.82
C PHE A 82 15.84 -1.46 -17.99
N HIS A 83 16.83 -2.33 -17.80
CA HIS A 83 17.23 -3.34 -18.75
C HIS A 83 16.53 -4.68 -18.49
N ARG A 84 15.45 -4.92 -19.25
CA ARG A 84 14.53 -6.08 -19.15
C ARG A 84 15.22 -7.43 -19.05
N GLU A 85 16.15 -7.74 -19.96
CA GLU A 85 16.76 -9.08 -20.03
C GLU A 85 17.53 -9.43 -18.75
N SER A 86 18.15 -8.43 -18.12
CA SER A 86 18.91 -8.62 -16.88
C SER A 86 18.11 -8.33 -15.62
N GLY A 87 16.92 -7.71 -15.72
CA GLY A 87 16.18 -7.15 -14.59
C GLY A 87 16.91 -6.01 -13.85
N THR A 88 17.91 -5.38 -14.48
CA THR A 88 18.76 -4.35 -13.85
C THR A 88 18.23 -2.97 -14.19
N GLY A 89 17.99 -2.14 -13.18
CA GLY A 89 17.56 -0.76 -13.36
C GLY A 89 18.17 0.16 -12.32
N LEU A 90 18.14 1.44 -12.66
CA LEU A 90 18.63 2.54 -11.86
C LEU A 90 17.65 3.71 -11.97
N MET A 91 17.22 4.22 -10.82
CA MET A 91 16.46 5.46 -10.73
C MET A 91 17.16 6.44 -9.81
N ILE A 92 17.22 7.70 -10.22
CA ILE A 92 17.78 8.82 -9.47
C ILE A 92 16.71 9.90 -9.42
N SER A 93 16.29 10.27 -8.22
CA SER A 93 15.29 11.32 -7.96
C SER A 93 15.82 12.34 -6.95
N GLU A 94 15.06 13.42 -6.74
CA GLU A 94 15.28 14.26 -5.57
C GLU A 94 15.15 13.44 -4.27
N ARG A 95 15.96 13.80 -3.27
CA ARG A 95 15.82 13.29 -1.91
C ARG A 95 14.78 14.13 -1.18
N ILE A 96 13.76 13.48 -0.63
CA ILE A 96 12.80 14.14 0.25
C ILE A 96 13.47 14.45 1.60
N ALA A 97 13.39 15.71 2.03
CA ALA A 97 14.04 16.21 3.24
C ALA A 97 13.11 16.11 4.45
N PHE A 98 12.80 14.89 4.88
CA PHE A 98 11.93 14.64 6.03
C PHE A 98 12.39 15.37 7.29
N GLY A 99 11.47 16.10 7.93
CA GLY A 99 11.74 16.88 9.14
C GLY A 99 12.51 18.18 8.93
N GLU A 100 12.74 18.59 7.69
CA GLU A 100 13.40 19.85 7.34
C GLU A 100 12.43 20.84 6.69
N GLY A 101 12.55 22.13 7.04
CA GLY A 101 11.71 23.18 6.47
C GLY A 101 10.23 23.00 6.82
N ASN A 102 9.38 22.91 5.80
CA ASN A 102 7.94 22.67 5.94
C ASN A 102 7.54 21.20 5.71
N ILE A 103 8.51 20.30 5.47
CA ILE A 103 8.26 18.87 5.31
C ILE A 103 8.23 18.21 6.69
N GLU A 104 7.16 17.48 6.98
CA GLU A 104 7.02 16.75 8.23
C GLU A 104 8.06 15.60 8.37
N PRO A 105 8.33 15.11 9.59
CA PRO A 105 9.12 13.89 9.77
C PRO A 105 8.52 12.70 9.01
N GLN A 106 9.35 11.70 8.68
CA GLN A 106 8.84 10.47 8.10
C GLN A 106 8.00 9.72 9.14
N TYR A 107 6.79 9.31 8.74
CA TYR A 107 5.95 8.43 9.56
C TYR A 107 6.15 6.98 9.16
N HIS A 108 6.16 6.10 10.16
CA HIS A 108 6.41 4.68 9.95
C HIS A 108 5.10 3.90 9.86
N LYS A 109 5.05 2.95 8.93
CA LYS A 109 3.92 2.05 8.73
C LYS A 109 3.50 1.36 10.04
N CYS A 110 2.19 1.36 10.33
CA CYS A 110 1.59 0.75 11.52
C CYS A 110 2.01 1.39 12.85
N LEU A 111 2.52 2.62 12.82
CA LEU A 111 2.83 3.43 14.01
C LEU A 111 2.03 4.74 13.99
N ASP A 112 0.87 4.77 13.35
CA ASP A 112 0.12 6.02 13.16
C ASP A 112 -0.41 6.62 14.47
N TYR A 113 -0.47 5.86 15.56
CA TYR A 113 -0.69 6.40 16.90
C TYR A 113 0.39 7.40 17.37
N GLU A 114 1.54 7.45 16.69
CA GLU A 114 2.59 8.45 16.88
C GLU A 114 2.48 9.62 15.90
N MET A 115 1.65 9.49 14.86
CA MET A 115 1.40 10.51 13.85
C MET A 115 0.37 11.53 14.36
N PRO A 116 0.62 12.83 14.24
CA PRO A 116 -0.37 13.85 14.56
C PRO A 116 -1.55 13.78 13.58
N ASP A 117 -2.76 14.09 14.05
CA ASP A 117 -3.97 14.21 13.20
C ASP A 117 -4.06 13.16 12.08
N GLN A 118 -4.18 11.89 12.48
CA GLN A 118 -4.16 10.76 11.55
C GLN A 118 -5.18 10.90 10.42
N VAL A 119 -6.36 11.41 10.76
CA VAL A 119 -7.48 11.57 9.82
C VAL A 119 -7.11 12.56 8.72
N ALA A 120 -6.51 13.71 9.04
CA ALA A 120 -6.09 14.68 8.04
C ALA A 120 -5.02 14.10 7.09
N HIS A 121 -4.07 13.34 7.62
CA HIS A 121 -3.00 12.71 6.83
C HIS A 121 -3.56 11.69 5.84
N TYR A 122 -4.44 10.79 6.31
CA TYR A 122 -5.07 9.81 5.44
C TYR A 122 -6.02 10.45 4.41
N ARG A 123 -6.67 11.58 4.74
CA ARG A 123 -7.38 12.38 3.74
C ARG A 123 -6.44 12.89 2.67
N ALA A 124 -5.37 13.59 3.04
CA ALA A 124 -4.41 14.16 2.09
C ALA A 124 -3.81 13.08 1.17
N LEU A 125 -3.48 11.91 1.75
CA LEU A 125 -2.97 10.76 1.02
C LEU A 125 -4.00 10.22 0.03
N LEU A 126 -5.22 9.91 0.48
CA LEU A 126 -6.26 9.37 -0.40
C LEU A 126 -6.71 10.40 -1.45
N THR A 127 -6.67 11.69 -1.15
CA THR A 127 -6.85 12.76 -2.13
C THR A 127 -5.80 12.68 -3.24
N ALA A 128 -4.52 12.47 -2.92
CA ALA A 128 -3.49 12.29 -3.94
C ALA A 128 -3.74 11.05 -4.81
N VAL A 129 -4.09 9.90 -4.20
CA VAL A 129 -4.42 8.68 -4.94
C VAL A 129 -5.64 8.91 -5.86
N ALA A 130 -6.70 9.54 -5.36
CA ALA A 130 -7.90 9.86 -6.13
C ALA A 130 -7.62 10.84 -7.28
N ARG A 131 -6.78 11.86 -7.06
CA ARG A 131 -6.36 12.83 -8.09
C ARG A 131 -5.65 12.16 -9.24
N LEU A 132 -4.73 11.23 -8.95
CA LEU A 132 -4.05 10.48 -10.00
C LEU A 132 -5.04 9.63 -10.79
N ALA A 133 -5.89 8.86 -10.09
CA ALA A 133 -6.88 8.00 -10.71
C ALA A 133 -7.84 8.80 -11.61
N GLY A 134 -8.45 9.86 -11.09
CA GLY A 134 -9.37 10.70 -11.85
C GLY A 134 -8.69 11.42 -13.03
N THR A 135 -7.46 11.90 -12.85
CA THR A 135 -6.73 12.57 -13.94
C THR A 135 -6.36 11.60 -15.07
N GLU A 136 -5.93 10.37 -14.76
CA GLU A 136 -5.71 9.35 -15.79
C GLU A 136 -6.99 9.05 -16.55
N ARG A 137 -8.10 8.83 -15.84
CA ARG A 137 -9.40 8.54 -16.43
C ARG A 137 -10.01 9.69 -17.22
N SER A 138 -9.62 10.92 -16.93
CA SER A 138 -10.01 12.11 -17.71
C SER A 138 -9.39 12.17 -19.11
N GLY A 139 -8.39 11.33 -19.40
CA GLY A 139 -7.64 11.37 -20.67
C GLY A 139 -6.67 12.54 -20.80
N ARG A 140 -6.40 13.28 -19.71
CA ARG A 140 -5.47 14.43 -19.69
C ARG A 140 -4.00 14.03 -19.70
N LEU A 141 -3.68 12.79 -19.35
CA LEU A 141 -2.31 12.27 -19.38
C LEU A 141 -1.95 11.69 -20.77
N PRO A 142 -0.67 11.75 -21.19
CA PRO A 142 -0.25 11.26 -22.50
C PRO A 142 -0.55 9.76 -22.72
N ALA A 143 -1.39 9.45 -23.70
CA ALA A 143 -1.86 8.10 -23.97
C ALA A 143 -0.73 7.13 -24.37
N ASP A 144 0.31 7.62 -25.04
CA ASP A 144 1.49 6.84 -25.46
C ASP A 144 2.32 6.37 -24.26
N LEU A 145 2.40 7.17 -23.20
CA LEU A 145 3.04 6.78 -21.94
C LEU A 145 2.16 5.83 -21.14
N LEU A 146 0.84 6.08 -21.11
CA LEU A 146 -0.12 5.23 -20.40
C LEU A 146 -0.25 3.83 -21.00
N ALA A 147 -0.06 3.66 -22.31
CA ALA A 147 -0.11 2.37 -22.99
C ALA A 147 0.91 1.35 -22.45
N ARG A 148 1.90 1.79 -21.65
CA ARG A 148 2.90 0.93 -21.00
C ARG A 148 2.43 0.30 -19.70
N PHE A 149 1.25 0.67 -19.20
CA PHE A 149 0.66 0.10 -17.99
C PHE A 149 -0.51 -0.82 -18.36
N PRO A 150 -0.27 -2.13 -18.52
CA PRO A 150 -1.37 -3.08 -18.74
C PRO A 150 -2.25 -3.16 -17.51
N VAL A 151 -3.52 -3.52 -17.72
CA VAL A 151 -4.40 -3.96 -16.65
C VAL A 151 -4.09 -5.44 -16.42
N ASP A 152 -3.30 -5.72 -15.38
CA ASP A 152 -3.04 -7.07 -14.90
C ASP A 152 -3.14 -7.07 -13.37
N LEU A 153 -4.35 -7.33 -12.87
CA LEU A 153 -4.65 -7.22 -11.45
C LEU A 153 -3.92 -8.27 -10.61
N GLN A 154 -3.64 -9.45 -11.19
CA GLN A 154 -2.96 -10.52 -10.48
C GLN A 154 -1.44 -10.30 -10.44
N ALA A 155 -0.86 -9.73 -11.50
CA ALA A 155 0.53 -9.29 -11.49
C ALA A 155 0.76 -8.02 -10.65
N ALA A 156 -0.29 -7.25 -10.34
CA ALA A 156 -0.25 -6.11 -9.43
C ALA A 156 -0.20 -6.53 -7.94
N THR A 157 0.68 -7.48 -7.60
CA THR A 157 0.94 -7.92 -6.22
C THR A 157 2.42 -8.21 -6.02
N VAL A 158 2.88 -8.24 -4.76
CA VAL A 158 4.28 -8.58 -4.41
C VAL A 158 4.34 -9.98 -3.83
N GLY A 159 5.18 -10.84 -4.41
CA GLY A 159 5.49 -12.18 -3.90
C GLY A 159 4.78 -13.31 -4.65
N GLN A 160 5.22 -14.55 -4.39
CA GLN A 160 4.57 -15.72 -4.96
C GLN A 160 3.35 -16.09 -4.13
N ARG A 161 2.20 -16.13 -4.78
CA ARG A 161 0.93 -16.50 -4.16
C ARG A 161 0.99 -17.92 -3.58
N PRO A 162 0.64 -18.13 -2.29
CA PRO A 162 0.58 -19.46 -1.73
C PRO A 162 -0.65 -20.21 -2.22
N THR A 163 -0.49 -21.49 -2.55
CA THR A 163 -1.58 -22.42 -2.82
C THR A 163 -1.80 -23.33 -1.62
N PHE A 164 -3.05 -23.39 -1.14
CA PHE A 164 -3.44 -24.23 -0.01
C PHE A 164 -4.45 -25.28 -0.44
N THR A 165 -4.25 -26.52 0.01
CA THR A 165 -5.31 -27.52 0.05
C THR A 165 -6.39 -27.13 1.07
N ALA A 166 -7.60 -27.69 0.93
CA ALA A 166 -8.69 -27.44 1.88
C ALA A 166 -8.28 -27.76 3.34
N GLU A 167 -7.55 -28.85 3.56
CA GLU A 167 -7.04 -29.24 4.89
C GLU A 167 -5.97 -28.28 5.43
N GLN A 168 -5.14 -27.70 4.56
CA GLN A 168 -4.18 -26.68 4.97
C GLN A 168 -4.90 -25.38 5.38
N LEU A 169 -5.93 -24.98 4.61
CA LEU A 169 -6.74 -23.82 4.91
C LEU A 169 -7.47 -23.97 6.25
N ASP A 170 -8.15 -25.10 6.47
CA ASP A 170 -8.87 -25.38 7.72
C ASP A 170 -7.95 -25.34 8.94
N ARG A 171 -6.79 -26.01 8.88
CA ARG A 171 -5.79 -25.97 9.97
C ARG A 171 -5.26 -24.56 10.24
N ARG A 172 -5.12 -23.74 9.21
CA ARG A 172 -4.66 -22.34 9.34
C ARG A 172 -5.72 -21.48 10.01
N LEU A 173 -6.97 -21.61 9.59
CA LEU A 173 -8.11 -20.93 10.20
C LEU A 173 -8.28 -21.33 11.66
N GLY A 174 -8.20 -22.62 12.00
CA GLY A 174 -8.24 -23.08 13.39
C GLY A 174 -7.11 -22.51 14.25
N ARG A 175 -5.89 -22.38 13.70
CA ARG A 175 -4.78 -21.71 14.41
C ARG A 175 -5.01 -20.21 14.59
N LEU A 176 -5.64 -19.56 13.62
CA LEU A 176 -5.96 -18.14 13.68
C LEU A 176 -7.04 -17.87 14.72
N THR A 177 -8.15 -18.59 14.70
CA THR A 177 -9.26 -18.39 15.64
C THR A 177 -8.83 -18.65 17.08
N ASP A 178 -8.07 -19.71 17.32
CA ASP A 178 -7.47 -20.02 18.62
C ASP A 178 -6.51 -18.93 19.10
N PHE A 179 -5.70 -18.39 18.19
CA PHE A 179 -4.78 -17.30 18.51
C PHE A 179 -5.54 -16.02 18.88
N VAL A 180 -6.52 -15.61 18.07
CA VAL A 180 -7.32 -14.40 18.32
C VAL A 180 -8.05 -14.51 19.66
N ALA A 181 -8.71 -15.63 19.94
CA ALA A 181 -9.45 -15.85 21.19
C ALA A 181 -8.57 -15.71 22.45
N ARG A 182 -7.30 -16.13 22.38
CA ARG A 182 -6.37 -16.16 23.53
C ARG A 182 -5.57 -14.88 23.77
N HIS A 183 -5.63 -13.90 22.86
CA HIS A 183 -4.82 -12.67 22.95
C HIS A 183 -5.68 -11.41 23.04
N PRO A 184 -6.38 -11.17 24.17
CA PRO A 184 -7.21 -9.97 24.36
C PRO A 184 -6.43 -8.65 24.34
N GLY A 185 -5.12 -8.66 24.58
CA GLY A 185 -4.27 -7.47 24.43
C GLY A 185 -3.95 -7.11 22.96
N LEU A 186 -4.08 -8.06 22.03
CA LEU A 186 -3.81 -7.85 20.60
C LEU A 186 -5.08 -7.60 19.79
N PHE A 187 -6.21 -8.19 20.18
CA PHE A 187 -7.45 -8.12 19.42
C PHE A 187 -8.62 -7.61 20.27
N ALA A 188 -9.41 -6.73 19.67
CA ALA A 188 -10.63 -6.18 20.25
C ALA A 188 -11.65 -7.27 20.60
N GLU A 189 -12.60 -6.96 21.49
CA GLU A 189 -13.55 -7.94 22.03
C GLU A 189 -14.45 -8.57 20.97
N HIS A 190 -14.95 -7.77 20.02
CA HIS A 190 -15.82 -8.26 18.95
C HIS A 190 -15.13 -9.33 18.10
N LEU A 191 -13.85 -9.10 17.75
CA LEU A 191 -13.01 -10.04 16.98
C LEU A 191 -12.74 -11.35 17.71
N ARG A 192 -12.93 -11.39 19.04
CA ARG A 192 -12.75 -12.59 19.86
C ARG A 192 -14.05 -13.32 20.12
N SER A 193 -15.18 -12.81 19.63
CA SER A 193 -16.48 -13.42 19.87
C SER A 193 -16.58 -14.81 19.21
N ALA A 194 -17.13 -15.79 19.94
CA ALA A 194 -17.29 -17.15 19.42
C ALA A 194 -18.12 -17.19 18.13
N ARG A 195 -19.11 -16.29 18.01
CA ARG A 195 -19.92 -16.10 16.81
C ARG A 195 -19.06 -15.73 15.60
N PHE A 196 -18.27 -14.66 15.71
CA PHE A 196 -17.43 -14.20 14.60
C PHE A 196 -16.39 -15.27 14.20
N LEU A 197 -15.71 -15.86 15.18
CA LEU A 197 -14.69 -16.87 14.91
C LEU A 197 -15.28 -18.11 14.23
N ALA A 198 -16.50 -18.52 14.59
CA ALA A 198 -17.21 -19.60 13.90
C ALA A 198 -17.58 -19.20 12.46
N SER A 199 -18.16 -18.01 12.25
CA SER A 199 -18.47 -17.48 10.91
C SER A 199 -17.23 -17.44 9.99
N LEU A 200 -16.10 -16.95 10.49
CA LEU A 200 -14.85 -16.85 9.74
C LEU A 200 -14.40 -18.21 9.16
N THR A 201 -14.55 -19.29 9.93
CA THR A 201 -14.18 -20.65 9.48
C THR A 201 -15.07 -21.20 8.37
N VAL A 202 -16.30 -20.69 8.24
CA VAL A 202 -17.24 -21.05 7.17
C VAL A 202 -17.06 -20.17 5.94
N GLU A 203 -16.91 -18.86 6.17
CA GLU A 203 -16.91 -17.84 5.12
C GLU A 203 -15.58 -17.80 4.34
N ALA A 204 -14.43 -17.97 5.01
CA ALA A 204 -13.14 -17.91 4.32
C ALA A 204 -12.97 -19.01 3.25
N PRO A 205 -13.33 -20.29 3.50
CA PRO A 205 -13.36 -21.30 2.45
C PRO A 205 -14.37 -21.01 1.33
N ALA A 206 -15.49 -20.36 1.64
CA ALA A 206 -16.47 -19.96 0.63
C ALA A 206 -15.92 -18.88 -0.30
N LEU A 207 -15.25 -17.87 0.25
CA LEU A 207 -14.56 -16.82 -0.53
C LEU A 207 -13.52 -17.42 -1.48
N ILE A 208 -12.69 -18.36 -1.01
CA ILE A 208 -11.65 -18.98 -1.86
C ILE A 208 -12.26 -19.74 -3.04
N ARG A 209 -13.44 -20.37 -2.88
CA ARG A 209 -14.14 -21.01 -4.01
C ARG A 209 -14.62 -20.01 -5.05
N GLN A 210 -14.91 -18.77 -4.64
CA GLN A 210 -15.39 -17.67 -5.49
C GLN A 210 -14.26 -16.74 -5.94
N GLU A 211 -13.00 -17.09 -5.69
CA GLU A 211 -11.89 -16.20 -5.97
C GLU A 211 -11.85 -15.74 -7.44
N ALA A 212 -12.05 -16.67 -8.37
CA ALA A 212 -11.99 -16.35 -9.80
C ALA A 212 -13.07 -15.32 -10.18
N ASP A 213 -14.24 -15.40 -9.56
CA ASP A 213 -15.35 -14.48 -9.77
C ASP A 213 -15.07 -13.11 -9.13
N VAL A 214 -14.45 -13.08 -7.94
CA VAL A 214 -13.97 -11.83 -7.31
C VAL A 214 -12.97 -11.12 -8.23
N TRP A 215 -11.95 -11.82 -8.73
CA TRP A 215 -10.96 -11.20 -9.63
C TRP A 215 -11.59 -10.73 -10.94
N ARG A 216 -12.53 -11.50 -11.50
CA ARG A 216 -13.26 -11.11 -12.70
C ARG A 216 -14.06 -9.83 -12.47
N GLN A 217 -14.80 -9.75 -11.38
CA GLN A 217 -15.55 -8.55 -11.02
C GLN A 217 -14.65 -7.32 -10.87
N LEU A 218 -13.51 -7.46 -10.18
CA LEU A 218 -12.55 -6.36 -10.03
C LEU A 218 -11.94 -5.91 -11.37
N ALA A 219 -11.80 -6.81 -12.34
CA ALA A 219 -11.20 -6.56 -13.65
C ALA A 219 -12.18 -6.05 -14.71
N ASP A 220 -13.44 -6.48 -14.66
CA ASP A 220 -14.42 -6.16 -15.71
C ASP A 220 -15.08 -4.79 -15.52
N ASP A 221 -15.05 -4.23 -14.29
CA ASP A 221 -15.65 -2.93 -14.00
C ASP A 221 -14.73 -1.75 -14.39
N ALA A 222 -14.72 -1.45 -15.70
CA ALA A 222 -13.77 -0.53 -16.33
C ALA A 222 -13.76 0.89 -15.77
N ASP A 223 -14.86 1.37 -15.18
CA ASP A 223 -14.91 2.70 -14.56
C ASP A 223 -14.06 2.79 -13.29
N TYR A 224 -13.80 1.65 -12.64
CA TYR A 224 -13.05 1.54 -11.40
C TYR A 224 -11.58 1.19 -11.63
N LEU A 225 -11.17 0.97 -12.88
CA LEU A 225 -9.77 0.71 -13.24
C LEU A 225 -9.05 2.01 -13.55
N ALA A 226 -8.01 2.35 -12.79
CA ALA A 226 -7.21 3.54 -13.02
C ALA A 226 -5.72 3.31 -12.71
N LEU A 227 -4.84 4.20 -13.18
CA LEU A 227 -3.45 4.20 -12.76
C LEU A 227 -3.35 4.54 -11.27
N CYS A 228 -2.81 3.61 -10.47
CA CYS A 228 -2.80 3.74 -9.02
C CYS A 228 -1.45 3.36 -8.40
N HIS A 229 -1.24 3.85 -7.18
CA HIS A 229 -0.18 3.40 -6.30
C HIS A 229 -0.66 2.18 -5.51
N TRP A 230 -0.03 1.01 -5.70
CA TRP A 230 -0.48 -0.23 -5.05
C TRP A 230 -0.29 -0.23 -3.52
N ASN A 231 0.75 0.45 -3.03
CA ASN A 231 1.16 0.44 -1.62
C ASN A 231 1.37 1.86 -1.05
N ALA A 232 0.39 2.76 -1.21
CA ALA A 232 0.49 4.14 -0.74
C ALA A 232 0.22 4.23 0.76
N ASN A 233 1.04 3.59 1.59
CA ASN A 233 1.01 3.76 3.03
C ASN A 233 1.76 5.04 3.44
N VAL A 234 1.57 5.49 4.68
CA VAL A 234 2.19 6.73 5.20
C VAL A 234 3.72 6.74 5.15
N ASP A 235 4.36 5.57 5.17
CA ASP A 235 5.81 5.42 5.04
C ASP A 235 6.32 5.62 3.60
N ASN A 236 5.42 5.54 2.62
CA ASN A 236 5.63 5.83 1.21
C ASN A 236 5.08 7.22 0.81
N ALA A 237 4.85 8.08 1.80
CA ALA A 237 4.37 9.44 1.62
C ALA A 237 5.27 10.46 2.31
N TRP A 238 5.14 11.73 1.92
CA TRP A 238 5.58 12.85 2.72
C TRP A 238 4.50 13.92 2.77
N PHE A 239 4.49 14.66 3.87
CA PHE A 239 3.44 15.62 4.17
C PHE A 239 4.05 17.00 4.40
N TRP A 240 3.30 18.02 4.00
CA TRP A 240 3.63 19.42 4.27
C TRP A 240 2.36 20.25 4.29
N ARG A 241 2.41 21.43 4.87
CA ARG A 241 1.34 22.42 4.74
C ARG A 241 1.69 23.41 3.64
N ASP A 242 0.74 23.68 2.77
CA ASP A 242 0.87 24.75 1.78
C ASP A 242 0.68 26.14 2.41
N ASP A 243 0.77 27.19 1.59
CA ASP A 243 0.62 28.58 2.04
C ASP A 243 -0.77 28.86 2.66
N GLY A 244 -1.79 28.05 2.35
CA GLY A 244 -3.12 28.12 2.94
C GLY A 244 -3.27 27.32 4.23
N GLY A 245 -2.21 26.62 4.66
CA GLY A 245 -2.23 25.74 5.84
C GLY A 245 -2.87 24.37 5.58
N GLU A 246 -3.27 24.07 4.34
CA GLU A 246 -3.87 22.78 3.99
C GLU A 246 -2.79 21.70 3.97
N LEU A 247 -3.08 20.55 4.58
CA LEU A 247 -2.16 19.42 4.57
C LEU A 247 -2.13 18.81 3.17
N ARG A 248 -0.94 18.74 2.59
CA ARG A 248 -0.65 18.14 1.28
C ARG A 248 0.11 16.84 1.47
N CYS A 249 -0.01 15.98 0.47
CA CYS A 249 0.67 14.69 0.41
C CYS A 249 1.38 14.54 -0.92
N GLY A 250 2.60 14.02 -0.86
CA GLY A 250 3.35 13.53 -1.99
C GLY A 250 3.63 12.05 -1.81
N LEU A 251 3.79 11.33 -2.91
CA LEU A 251 3.90 9.87 -2.92
C LEU A 251 5.21 9.43 -3.58
N MET A 252 5.86 8.44 -2.97
CA MET A 252 7.15 7.87 -3.40
C MET A 252 7.10 6.35 -3.35
N ASP A 253 8.15 5.70 -3.86
CA ASP A 253 8.26 4.23 -3.95
C ASP A 253 7.15 3.59 -4.81
N TRP A 254 7.17 3.93 -6.10
CA TRP A 254 6.16 3.54 -7.09
C TRP A 254 6.40 2.13 -7.65
N GLY A 255 7.03 1.25 -6.88
CA GLY A 255 7.16 -0.16 -7.25
C GLY A 255 5.78 -0.78 -7.48
N CYS A 256 5.64 -1.55 -8.56
CA CYS A 256 4.35 -2.14 -8.97
C CYS A 256 3.25 -1.13 -9.34
N VAL A 257 3.58 0.13 -9.63
CA VAL A 257 2.60 1.06 -10.23
C VAL A 257 2.01 0.45 -11.51
N SER A 258 0.68 0.44 -11.59
CA SER A 258 -0.06 -0.17 -12.69
C SER A 258 -1.48 0.37 -12.77
N ARG A 259 -2.20 0.00 -13.83
CA ARG A 259 -3.65 0.21 -13.89
C ARG A 259 -4.32 -0.93 -13.13
N MET A 260 -5.03 -0.58 -12.07
CA MET A 260 -5.71 -1.53 -11.18
C MET A 260 -7.05 -0.98 -10.72
N ASN A 261 -7.87 -1.84 -10.10
CA ASN A 261 -9.09 -1.40 -9.46
C ASN A 261 -8.77 -0.44 -8.31
N VAL A 262 -9.42 0.73 -8.27
CA VAL A 262 -9.17 1.76 -7.24
C VAL A 262 -9.37 1.24 -5.81
N ALA A 263 -10.26 0.26 -5.63
CA ALA A 263 -10.46 -0.38 -4.33
C ALA A 263 -9.21 -1.11 -3.83
N MET A 264 -8.39 -1.67 -4.75
CA MET A 264 -7.11 -2.28 -4.40
C MET A 264 -6.11 -1.25 -3.90
N ALA A 265 -6.08 -0.07 -4.52
CA ALA A 265 -5.21 1.03 -4.11
C ALA A 265 -5.64 1.63 -2.76
N ILE A 266 -6.95 1.73 -2.50
CA ILE A 266 -7.47 2.18 -1.20
C ILE A 266 -7.10 1.17 -0.11
N TRP A 267 -7.28 -0.14 -0.36
CA TRP A 267 -6.79 -1.17 0.58
C TRP A 267 -5.28 -1.04 0.80
N GLY A 268 -4.50 -0.90 -0.27
CA GLY A 268 -3.06 -0.68 -0.19
C GLY A 268 -2.68 0.51 0.69
N SER A 269 -3.49 1.56 0.66
CA SER A 269 -3.28 2.78 1.44
C SER A 269 -3.69 2.67 2.90
N LEU A 270 -4.79 1.97 3.19
CA LEU A 270 -5.41 1.91 4.53
C LEU A 270 -5.10 0.61 5.30
N SER A 271 -4.54 -0.41 4.65
CA SER A 271 -4.33 -1.73 5.26
C SER A 271 -3.47 -1.69 6.52
N ALA A 272 -2.52 -0.76 6.61
CA ALA A 272 -1.67 -0.54 7.76
C ALA A 272 -2.22 0.46 8.79
N ALA A 273 -3.35 1.11 8.49
CA ALA A 273 -3.88 2.22 9.26
C ALA A 273 -4.38 1.81 10.65
N GLU A 274 -4.53 2.76 11.57
CA GLU A 274 -5.27 2.56 12.82
C GLU A 274 -6.68 2.03 12.57
N THR A 275 -7.10 1.03 13.34
CA THR A 275 -8.42 0.40 13.20
C THR A 275 -9.56 1.41 13.42
N SER A 276 -9.35 2.45 14.23
CA SER A 276 -10.32 3.53 14.44
C SER A 276 -10.64 4.33 13.17
N LEU A 277 -9.71 4.42 12.21
CA LEU A 277 -9.99 5.04 10.90
C LEU A 277 -11.03 4.24 10.12
N TRP A 278 -10.94 2.91 10.17
CA TRP A 278 -11.92 2.02 9.57
C TRP A 278 -13.29 2.13 10.24
N ASP A 279 -13.31 2.18 11.57
CA ASP A 279 -14.57 2.20 12.33
C ASP A 279 -15.31 3.53 12.22
N THR A 280 -14.57 4.65 12.20
CA THR A 280 -15.15 5.98 12.37
C THR A 280 -15.20 6.79 11.09
N TYR A 281 -14.21 6.65 10.21
CA TYR A 281 -14.00 7.58 9.09
C TYR A 281 -14.05 6.92 7.72
N PHE A 282 -14.18 5.60 7.64
CA PHE A 282 -14.09 4.86 6.38
C PHE A 282 -15.11 5.35 5.33
N ASP A 283 -16.38 5.48 5.72
CA ASP A 283 -17.44 5.90 4.79
C ASP A 283 -17.18 7.33 4.27
N GLU A 284 -16.72 8.24 5.14
CA GLU A 284 -16.37 9.61 4.76
C GLU A 284 -15.14 9.66 3.84
N LEU A 285 -14.13 8.82 4.10
CA LEU A 285 -12.94 8.71 3.26
C LEU A 285 -13.29 8.17 1.87
N LEU A 286 -14.17 7.18 1.77
CA LEU A 286 -14.65 6.67 0.49
C LEU A 286 -15.46 7.71 -0.30
N GLU A 287 -16.34 8.44 0.37
CA GLU A 287 -17.08 9.54 -0.27
C GLU A 287 -16.15 10.63 -0.78
N MET A 288 -15.16 11.03 0.03
CA MET A 288 -14.14 12.00 -0.37
C MET A 288 -13.36 11.51 -1.58
N PHE A 289 -12.92 10.25 -1.56
CA PHE A 289 -12.21 9.64 -2.69
C PHE A 289 -13.02 9.69 -3.98
N CYS A 290 -14.29 9.27 -3.95
CA CYS A 290 -15.16 9.29 -5.13
C CYS A 290 -15.39 10.70 -5.66
N ARG A 291 -15.60 11.68 -4.76
CA ARG A 291 -15.73 13.10 -5.14
C ARG A 291 -14.47 13.62 -5.81
N GLU A 292 -13.29 13.30 -5.28
CA GLU A 292 -12.01 13.78 -5.80
C GLU A 292 -11.67 13.15 -7.16
N VAL A 293 -12.00 11.86 -7.37
CA VAL A 293 -11.88 11.21 -8.69
C VAL A 293 -12.70 11.96 -9.74
N SER A 294 -13.96 12.26 -9.43
CA SER A 294 -14.85 12.99 -10.34
C SER A 294 -14.40 14.44 -10.56
N ALA A 295 -14.00 15.15 -9.49
CA ALA A 295 -13.46 16.51 -9.58
C ALA A 295 -12.18 16.59 -10.42
N SER A 296 -11.41 15.51 -10.45
CA SER A 296 -10.22 15.35 -11.29
C SER A 296 -10.54 14.95 -12.74
N GLY A 297 -11.81 14.92 -13.13
CA GLY A 297 -12.29 14.60 -14.47
C GLY A 297 -12.48 13.11 -14.74
N GLY A 298 -12.38 12.26 -13.72
CA GLY A 298 -12.69 10.83 -13.81
C GLY A 298 -14.19 10.54 -13.79
N PRO A 299 -14.58 9.25 -13.89
CA PRO A 299 -15.97 8.83 -13.81
C PRO A 299 -16.59 9.13 -12.43
N VAL A 300 -17.91 9.19 -12.39
CA VAL A 300 -18.67 9.26 -11.12
C VAL A 300 -18.75 7.85 -10.55
N LEU A 301 -17.93 7.56 -9.55
CA LEU A 301 -17.89 6.25 -8.89
C LEU A 301 -19.02 6.11 -7.86
N SER A 302 -19.60 4.92 -7.77
CA SER A 302 -20.51 4.57 -6.67
C SER A 302 -19.71 4.23 -5.42
N ARG A 303 -19.97 4.95 -4.32
CA ARG A 303 -19.40 4.66 -2.99
C ARG A 303 -19.63 3.21 -2.58
N GLU A 304 -20.85 2.70 -2.79
CA GLU A 304 -21.24 1.33 -2.44
C GLU A 304 -20.47 0.28 -3.25
N THR A 305 -20.25 0.55 -4.54
CA THR A 305 -19.47 -0.35 -5.40
C THR A 305 -17.99 -0.34 -5.01
N VAL A 306 -17.41 0.83 -4.71
CA VAL A 306 -16.03 0.93 -4.20
C VAL A 306 -15.89 0.16 -2.89
N GLU A 307 -16.82 0.35 -1.95
CA GLU A 307 -16.83 -0.38 -0.67
C GLU A 307 -16.87 -1.89 -0.89
N ARG A 308 -17.79 -2.38 -1.73
CA ARG A 308 -17.90 -3.81 -2.05
C ARG A 308 -16.61 -4.37 -2.64
N HIS A 309 -16.05 -3.71 -3.64
CA HIS A 309 -14.79 -4.12 -4.27
C HIS A 309 -13.65 -4.17 -3.24
N LEU A 310 -13.59 -3.17 -2.35
CA LEU A 310 -12.55 -3.09 -1.31
C LEU A 310 -12.68 -4.23 -0.33
N VAL A 311 -13.89 -4.47 0.18
CA VAL A 311 -14.17 -5.52 1.16
C VAL A 311 -13.80 -6.89 0.58
N LEU A 312 -14.27 -7.21 -0.62
CA LEU A 312 -13.93 -8.47 -1.31
C LEU A 312 -12.43 -8.64 -1.50
N TYR A 313 -11.75 -7.59 -1.97
CA TYR A 313 -10.31 -7.62 -2.18
C TYR A 313 -9.53 -7.78 -0.86
N ALA A 314 -9.85 -6.99 0.16
CA ALA A 314 -9.19 -7.02 1.47
C ALA A 314 -9.32 -8.40 2.13
N MET A 315 -10.49 -9.02 2.06
CA MET A 315 -10.75 -10.36 2.58
C MET A 315 -9.96 -11.41 1.80
N LEU A 316 -9.93 -11.32 0.48
CA LEU A 316 -9.15 -12.23 -0.36
C LEU A 316 -7.66 -12.13 -0.06
N MET A 317 -7.14 -10.91 0.14
CA MET A 317 -5.76 -10.67 0.56
C MET A 317 -5.49 -11.23 1.96
N GLY A 318 -6.44 -11.10 2.89
CA GLY A 318 -6.36 -11.67 4.23
C GLY A 318 -6.21 -13.18 4.25
N VAL A 319 -7.08 -13.89 3.52
CA VAL A 319 -7.03 -15.36 3.42
C VAL A 319 -5.78 -15.82 2.66
N THR A 320 -5.36 -15.07 1.65
CA THR A 320 -4.18 -15.43 0.84
C THR A 320 -2.88 -15.22 1.60
N TRP A 321 -2.73 -14.13 2.35
CA TRP A 321 -1.41 -13.69 2.86
C TRP A 321 -1.28 -13.67 4.39
N LEU A 322 -2.37 -13.54 5.14
CA LEU A 322 -2.31 -13.18 6.57
C LEU A 322 -2.63 -14.35 7.53
N LEU A 323 -3.04 -15.51 7.02
CA LEU A 323 -3.33 -16.69 7.86
C LEU A 323 -2.11 -17.25 8.60
N ASP A 324 -0.90 -16.88 8.18
CA ASP A 324 0.36 -17.29 8.83
C ASP A 324 0.82 -16.36 9.96
N VAL A 325 0.18 -15.21 10.15
CA VAL A 325 0.54 -14.23 11.19
C VAL A 325 0.60 -14.87 12.58
N PRO A 326 -0.34 -15.73 13.03
CA PRO A 326 -0.21 -16.42 14.32
C PRO A 326 1.07 -17.25 14.48
N ALA A 327 1.56 -17.88 13.41
CA ALA A 327 2.80 -18.64 13.44
C ALA A 327 4.02 -17.71 13.49
N LEU A 328 3.98 -16.61 12.73
CA LEU A 328 4.98 -15.55 12.74
C LEU A 328 5.12 -14.93 14.14
N ILE A 329 4.02 -14.51 14.77
CA ILE A 329 4.03 -13.88 16.11
C ILE A 329 4.58 -14.87 17.14
N ARG A 330 4.12 -16.13 17.14
CA ARG A 330 4.66 -17.15 18.08
C ARG A 330 6.16 -17.39 17.91
N LYS A 331 6.68 -17.30 16.68
CA LYS A 331 8.11 -17.46 16.40
C LYS A 331 8.94 -16.25 16.85
N ARG A 332 8.45 -15.04 16.58
CA ARG A 332 9.18 -13.77 16.81
C ARG A 332 9.00 -13.24 18.23
N VAL A 333 7.87 -13.54 18.85
CA VAL A 333 7.51 -13.13 20.22
C VAL A 333 7.03 -14.37 21.01
N PRO A 334 7.92 -15.34 21.33
CA PRO A 334 7.51 -16.61 21.96
C PRO A 334 6.83 -16.46 23.32
N ALA A 335 7.13 -15.37 24.03
CA ALA A 335 6.54 -15.02 25.32
C ALA A 335 5.37 -14.03 25.17
N ALA A 336 4.71 -13.97 24.00
CA ALA A 336 3.44 -13.26 23.86
C ALA A 336 2.38 -13.97 24.72
N GLY A 337 1.80 -13.22 25.65
CA GLY A 337 0.73 -13.71 26.53
C GLY A 337 -0.57 -12.92 26.31
N PRO A 338 -1.61 -13.21 27.10
CA PRO A 338 -2.91 -12.54 26.97
C PRO A 338 -2.85 -11.01 27.08
N HIS A 339 -1.87 -10.48 27.81
CA HIS A 339 -1.67 -9.05 28.05
C HIS A 339 -0.67 -8.39 27.08
N THR A 340 -0.09 -9.15 26.14
CA THR A 340 0.78 -8.57 25.12
C THR A 340 -0.05 -7.66 24.21
N THR A 341 0.41 -6.43 24.02
CA THR A 341 -0.23 -5.44 23.17
C THR A 341 0.62 -5.17 21.93
N ARG A 342 0.02 -4.54 20.91
CA ARG A 342 0.75 -4.11 19.70
C ARG A 342 1.88 -3.10 19.98
N THR A 343 1.84 -2.44 21.14
CA THR A 343 2.86 -1.48 21.60
C THR A 343 4.02 -2.14 22.36
N ASP A 344 4.00 -3.46 22.54
CA ASP A 344 5.16 -4.21 23.06
C ASP A 344 6.38 -3.94 22.16
N PRO A 345 7.55 -3.55 22.71
CA PRO A 345 8.74 -3.24 21.90
C PRO A 345 9.13 -4.33 20.92
N ARG A 346 8.91 -5.61 21.26
CA ARG A 346 9.21 -6.76 20.39
C ARG A 346 8.32 -6.83 19.15
N ILE A 347 7.18 -6.15 19.18
CA ILE A 347 6.26 -5.99 18.07
C ILE A 347 6.50 -4.64 17.40
N LYS A 348 6.47 -3.55 18.19
CA LYS A 348 6.63 -2.17 17.72
C LYS A 348 7.91 -1.97 16.89
N ASP A 349 9.03 -2.46 17.37
CA ASP A 349 10.34 -2.18 16.78
C ASP A 349 10.70 -3.14 15.62
N ASP A 350 9.87 -4.15 15.33
CA ASP A 350 10.04 -5.09 14.21
C ASP A 350 8.90 -4.93 13.20
N GLU A 351 9.16 -4.22 12.09
CA GLU A 351 8.16 -4.00 11.02
C GLU A 351 7.61 -5.31 10.46
N ALA A 352 8.46 -6.34 10.36
CA ALA A 352 8.06 -7.65 9.86
C ALA A 352 7.12 -8.38 10.82
N VAL A 353 6.92 -7.85 12.04
CA VAL A 353 5.96 -8.34 13.04
C VAL A 353 4.75 -7.41 13.14
N ARG A 354 4.95 -6.10 13.34
CA ARG A 354 3.82 -5.15 13.51
C ARG A 354 2.96 -5.03 12.25
N ALA A 355 3.55 -4.99 11.05
CA ALA A 355 2.78 -4.73 9.84
C ALA A 355 1.81 -5.86 9.50
N PRO A 356 2.24 -7.15 9.46
CA PRO A 356 1.31 -8.26 9.25
C PRO A 356 0.25 -8.37 10.36
N LEU A 357 0.59 -8.04 11.61
CA LEU A 357 -0.36 -8.03 12.73
C LEU A 357 -1.45 -6.96 12.57
N GLN A 358 -1.06 -5.72 12.25
CA GLN A 358 -1.99 -4.62 12.05
C GLN A 358 -2.88 -4.86 10.82
N MET A 359 -2.30 -5.31 9.70
CA MET A 359 -3.07 -5.68 8.50
C MET A 359 -4.05 -6.81 8.78
N LEU A 360 -3.64 -7.85 9.53
CA LEU A 360 -4.55 -8.92 9.96
C LEU A 360 -5.69 -8.36 10.80
N THR A 361 -5.38 -7.48 11.76
CA THR A 361 -6.38 -6.85 12.63
C THR A 361 -7.40 -6.08 11.81
N ASN A 362 -6.96 -5.28 10.84
CA ASN A 362 -7.85 -4.51 9.96
C ASN A 362 -8.69 -5.40 9.05
N VAL A 363 -8.13 -6.48 8.48
CA VAL A 363 -8.92 -7.46 7.71
C VAL A 363 -10.01 -8.06 8.59
N LEU A 364 -9.67 -8.54 9.78
CA LEU A 364 -10.66 -9.14 10.69
C LEU A 364 -11.73 -8.14 11.11
N ASN A 365 -11.34 -6.89 11.36
CA ASN A 365 -12.26 -5.81 11.69
C ASN A 365 -13.26 -5.53 10.56
N LEU A 366 -12.78 -5.38 9.33
CA LEU A 366 -13.65 -5.24 8.16
C LEU A 366 -14.53 -6.48 7.96
N TRP A 367 -13.97 -7.66 8.21
CA TRP A 367 -14.71 -8.92 8.07
C TRP A 367 -15.93 -8.96 8.99
N GLU A 368 -15.76 -8.60 10.26
CA GLU A 368 -16.86 -8.59 11.21
C GLU A 368 -17.85 -7.44 10.96
N THR A 369 -17.35 -6.25 10.64
CA THR A 369 -18.18 -5.02 10.60
C THR A 369 -18.88 -4.79 9.27
N ARG A 370 -18.35 -5.31 8.15
CA ARG A 370 -18.89 -5.09 6.79
C ARG A 370 -19.48 -6.33 6.12
N SER A 371 -19.55 -7.46 6.84
CA SER A 371 -20.24 -8.71 6.45
C SER A 371 -19.88 -9.25 5.05
N ILE A 372 -18.92 -10.18 5.00
CA ILE A 372 -18.59 -10.85 3.72
C ILE A 372 -19.77 -11.63 3.12
N ALA A 373 -20.61 -12.22 3.98
CA ALA A 373 -21.71 -13.07 3.54
C ALA A 373 -22.70 -12.30 2.66
N ALA A 374 -22.95 -11.02 2.97
CA ALA A 374 -23.78 -10.15 2.13
C ALA A 374 -23.12 -9.87 0.77
N ASN A 375 -21.80 -9.71 0.74
CA ASN A 375 -21.05 -9.37 -0.46
C ASN A 375 -20.84 -10.56 -1.42
N LEU A 376 -20.87 -11.81 -0.91
CA LEU A 376 -20.72 -13.03 -1.70
C LEU A 376 -22.00 -13.48 -2.41
N VAL A 377 -23.18 -13.00 -1.99
CA VAL A 377 -24.47 -13.38 -2.60
C VAL A 377 -24.63 -12.81 -4.02
N ASP A 378 -23.94 -11.70 -4.30
CA ASP A 378 -24.06 -10.93 -5.55
C ASP A 378 -22.86 -11.10 -6.48
N LEU A 379 -22.15 -12.24 -6.39
CA LEU A 379 -21.02 -12.62 -7.25
C LEU A 379 -21.43 -13.52 -8.42
#